data_AF-A0A9E8G2V1-F1
#
_entry.id   AF-A0A9E8G2V1-F1
#
_cell.length_a   1.000
_cell.length_b   1.000
_cell.length_c   1.000
_cell.angle_alpha   90.00
_cell.angle_beta   90.00
_cell.angle_gamma   90.00
#
_symmetry.space_group_name_H-M   'P 1'
#
loop_
_entity.id
_entity.type
_entity.pdbx_description
1 polymer ?
#
loop_
_entity_poly.entity_id
_entity_poly.type
_entity_poly.pdbx_seq_one_letter_code
_entity_poly.pdbx_strand_id
1 'polypeptide(L)'
;MPDANTRISNLKKATADYVAEYNVCKCKPCQNGGTLALIDGKCICLCPHLFEGLACQNFKGDKAKYSGDRPTVRHEGNWSCWSYWSSC
;
A
#
# COMPACT_ATOMS: atom_id res chain seq x y z
N MET A 1 -28.63 -25.23 5.37
CA MET A 1 -29.13 -23.86 5.60
C MET A 1 -29.85 -23.41 4.34
N PRO A 2 -31.11 -22.96 4.40
CA PRO A 2 -31.73 -22.29 3.25
C PRO A 2 -30.88 -21.08 2.82
N ASP A 3 -30.88 -20.79 1.52
CA ASP A 3 -30.22 -19.61 0.91
C ASP A 3 -28.68 -19.56 1.02
N ALA A 4 -28.02 -20.68 1.33
CA ALA A 4 -26.56 -20.72 1.46
C ALA A 4 -25.83 -20.21 0.19
N ASN A 5 -26.28 -20.64 -0.99
CA ASN A 5 -25.67 -20.22 -2.26
C ASN A 5 -25.83 -18.72 -2.53
N THR A 6 -27.00 -18.17 -2.24
CA THR A 6 -27.28 -16.73 -2.37
C THR A 6 -26.37 -15.93 -1.44
N ARG A 7 -26.24 -16.35 -0.18
CA ARG A 7 -25.33 -15.70 0.79
C ARG A 7 -23.88 -15.77 0.34
N ILE A 8 -23.44 -16.90 -0.19
CA ILE A 8 -22.07 -17.06 -0.73
C ILE A 8 -21.83 -16.08 -1.88
N SER A 9 -22.77 -15.96 -2.83
CA SER A 9 -22.65 -15.01 -3.95
C SER A 9 -22.55 -13.56 -3.45
N ASN A 10 -23.44 -13.17 -2.53
CA ASN A 10 -23.44 -11.82 -1.96
C ASN A 10 -22.16 -11.50 -1.20
N LEU A 11 -21.63 -12.47 -0.43
CA LEU A 11 -20.37 -12.30 0.30
C LEU A 11 -19.20 -12.14 -0.66
N LYS A 12 -19.12 -12.93 -1.73
CA LYS A 12 -18.06 -12.77 -2.75
C LYS A 12 -18.07 -11.37 -3.35
N LYS A 13 -19.26 -10.84 -3.69
CA LYS A 13 -19.42 -9.49 -4.20
C LYS A 13 -18.96 -8.44 -3.18
N ALA A 14 -19.45 -8.53 -1.94
CA ALA A 14 -19.08 -7.61 -0.87
C ALA A 14 -17.58 -7.61 -0.57
N THR A 15 -16.92 -8.77 -0.62
CA THR A 15 -15.46 -8.88 -0.46
C THR A 15 -14.71 -8.22 -1.61
N ALA A 16 -15.16 -8.40 -2.86
CA ALA A 16 -14.55 -7.74 -4.01
C ALA A 16 -14.67 -6.21 -3.91
N ASP A 17 -15.85 -5.71 -3.55
CA ASP A 17 -16.10 -4.28 -3.35
C ASP A 17 -15.23 -3.72 -2.20
N TYR A 18 -15.10 -4.45 -1.10
CA TYR A 18 -14.22 -4.07 0.02
C TYR A 18 -12.75 -3.98 -0.41
N VAL A 19 -12.24 -4.96 -1.15
CA VAL A 19 -10.86 -4.95 -1.65
C VAL A 19 -10.61 -3.80 -2.63
N ALA A 20 -11.57 -3.48 -3.49
CA ALA A 20 -11.48 -2.34 -4.39
C ALA A 20 -11.51 -1.00 -3.63
N GLU A 21 -12.32 -0.92 -2.57
CA GLU A 21 -12.46 0.30 -1.79
C GLU A 21 -11.23 0.61 -0.93
N TYR A 22 -10.66 -0.41 -0.31
CA TYR A 22 -9.53 -0.31 0.62
C TYR A 22 -8.19 -0.73 0.01
N ASN A 23 -8.01 -0.51 -1.29
CA ASN A 23 -6.75 -0.82 -1.96
C ASN A 23 -5.71 0.29 -1.77
N VAL A 24 -4.44 -0.09 -1.56
CA VAL A 24 -3.29 0.83 -1.45
C VAL A 24 -3.04 1.66 -2.70
N CYS A 25 -3.56 1.25 -3.87
CA CYS A 25 -3.44 2.00 -5.12
C CYS A 25 -4.05 3.41 -5.04
N LYS A 26 -5.00 3.64 -4.12
CA LYS A 26 -5.62 4.95 -3.88
C LYS A 26 -4.70 5.91 -3.10
N CYS A 27 -3.63 5.38 -2.52
CA CYS A 27 -2.66 6.15 -1.77
C CYS A 27 -1.53 6.69 -2.65
N LYS A 28 -0.90 7.79 -2.20
CA LYS A 28 0.30 8.32 -2.86
C LYS A 28 1.52 7.44 -2.56
N PRO A 29 2.46 7.29 -3.51
CA PRO A 29 3.66 6.48 -3.29
C PRO A 29 4.57 7.10 -2.21
N CYS A 30 5.26 6.23 -1.47
CA CYS A 30 6.27 6.62 -0.50
C CYS A 30 7.62 6.91 -1.15
N GLN A 31 8.46 7.72 -0.50
CA GLN A 31 9.82 7.99 -0.95
C GLN A 31 10.81 6.95 -0.43
N ASN A 32 12.02 6.99 -0.96
CA ASN A 32 13.17 6.20 -0.52
C ASN A 32 12.90 4.70 -0.30
N GLY A 33 12.07 4.07 -1.17
CA GLY A 33 11.78 2.64 -1.11
C GLY A 33 10.86 2.24 0.04
N GLY A 34 10.09 3.17 0.61
CA GLY A 34 9.07 2.88 1.62
C GLY A 34 7.92 2.03 1.07
N THR A 35 7.42 1.11 1.90
CA THR A 35 6.28 0.27 1.57
C THR A 35 4.98 0.99 1.97
N LEU A 36 4.02 1.04 1.04
CA LEU A 36 2.74 1.71 1.26
C LEU A 36 1.74 0.74 1.90
N ALA A 37 1.06 1.18 2.95
CA ALA A 37 0.02 0.43 3.63
C ALA A 37 -1.23 1.30 3.84
N LEU A 38 -2.41 0.68 3.86
CA LEU A 38 -3.67 1.33 4.23
C LEU A 38 -4.18 0.68 5.52
N ILE A 39 -4.22 1.46 6.60
CA ILE A 39 -4.63 0.99 7.94
C ILE A 39 -5.67 1.97 8.45
N ASP A 40 -6.84 1.46 8.86
CA ASP A 40 -7.97 2.27 9.36
C ASP A 40 -8.37 3.41 8.41
N GLY A 41 -8.33 3.15 7.10
CA GLY A 41 -8.64 4.14 6.06
C GLY A 41 -7.57 5.22 5.87
N LYS A 42 -6.40 5.09 6.49
CA LYS A 42 -5.27 6.03 6.37
C LYS A 42 -4.12 5.41 5.61
N CYS A 43 -3.55 6.19 4.70
CA CYS A 43 -2.33 5.83 3.99
C CYS A 43 -1.11 6.04 4.89
N ILE A 44 -0.32 4.99 5.10
CA ILE A 44 0.86 5.00 5.97
C ILE A 44 2.05 4.47 5.17
N CYS A 45 3.20 5.14 5.31
CA CYS A 45 4.46 4.71 4.74
C CYS A 45 5.30 3.97 5.78
N LEU A 46 5.58 2.70 5.52
CA LEU A 46 6.51 1.89 6.30
C LEU A 46 7.93 2.14 5.78
N CYS A 47 8.73 2.84 6.59
CA CYS A 47 10.05 3.29 6.15
C CYS A 47 11.13 2.23 6.35
N PRO A 48 12.09 2.11 5.40
CA PRO A 48 13.29 1.33 5.61
C PRO A 48 14.12 1.93 6.76
N HIS A 49 15.02 1.13 7.35
CA HIS A 49 15.69 1.49 8.60
C HIS A 49 16.47 2.82 8.57
N LEU A 50 16.91 3.27 7.38
CA LEU A 50 17.67 4.50 7.16
C LEU A 50 16.82 5.72 6.82
N PHE A 51 15.49 5.60 6.80
CA PHE A 51 14.62 6.72 6.43
C PHE A 51 13.52 6.97 7.46
N GLU A 52 12.98 8.19 7.47
CA GLU A 52 11.84 8.61 8.29
C GLU A 52 11.09 9.82 7.70
N GLY A 53 10.14 10.33 8.48
CA GLY A 53 9.15 11.28 8.06
C GLY A 53 7.89 10.56 7.58
N LEU A 54 6.82 11.33 7.39
CA LEU A 54 5.50 10.81 7.03
C LEU A 54 5.50 10.02 5.70
N ALA A 55 6.41 10.35 4.79
CA ALA A 55 6.55 9.69 3.50
C ALA A 55 7.94 9.05 3.30
N CYS A 56 8.68 8.82 4.39
CA CYS A 56 10.07 8.34 4.36
C CYS A 56 11.05 9.25 3.61
N GLN A 57 10.80 10.57 3.62
CA GLN A 57 11.59 11.54 2.85
C GLN A 57 12.95 11.89 3.48
N ASN A 58 13.09 11.74 4.80
CA ASN A 58 14.27 12.14 5.55
C ASN A 58 15.24 10.95 5.71
N PHE A 59 16.54 11.18 5.61
CA PHE A 59 17.58 10.16 5.80
C PHE A 59 18.16 10.21 7.22
N LYS A 60 18.32 9.04 7.84
CA LYS A 60 18.89 8.81 9.17
C LYS A 60 20.38 8.52 9.06
N GLY A 61 21.18 9.58 8.96
CA GLY A 61 22.64 9.45 8.90
C GLY A 61 23.25 8.83 10.17
N ASP A 62 22.58 9.00 11.32
CA ASP A 62 22.98 8.44 12.61
C ASP A 62 22.91 6.90 12.67
N LYS A 63 22.07 6.29 11.82
CA LYS A 63 21.89 4.82 11.76
C LYS A 63 22.67 4.16 10.62
N ALA A 64 23.41 4.94 9.84
CA ALA A 64 24.23 4.41 8.77
C ALA A 64 25.42 3.63 9.35
N LYS A 65 25.60 2.38 8.88
CA LYS A 65 26.65 1.47 9.34
C LYS A 65 28.06 1.93 8.92
N TYR A 66 28.14 2.78 7.90
CA TYR A 66 29.34 3.43 7.38
C TYR A 66 29.08 4.93 7.25
N SER A 67 30.16 5.72 7.30
CA SER A 67 30.14 7.18 7.39
C SER A 67 29.19 7.87 6.40
N GLY A 68 28.00 8.28 6.87
CA GLY A 68 27.18 9.36 6.31
C GLY A 68 26.62 9.22 4.89
N ASP A 69 27.03 8.24 4.11
CA ASP A 69 26.63 8.15 2.70
C ASP A 69 25.20 7.63 2.55
N ARG A 70 24.40 8.39 1.81
CA ARG A 70 23.01 8.03 1.49
C ARG A 70 23.00 6.79 0.59
N PRO A 71 22.31 5.71 0.97
CA PRO A 71 22.27 4.49 0.18
C PRO A 71 21.55 4.74 -1.15
N THR A 72 21.94 3.98 -2.17
CA THR A 72 21.19 3.92 -3.43
C THR A 72 19.85 3.25 -3.16
N VAL A 73 18.76 3.98 -3.41
CA VAL A 73 17.41 3.46 -3.23
C VAL A 73 16.90 2.91 -4.56
N ARG A 74 16.49 1.64 -4.57
CA ARG A 74 15.71 1.07 -5.67
C ARG A 74 14.23 1.25 -5.39
N HIS A 75 13.56 2.02 -6.25
CA HIS A 75 12.11 2.13 -6.20
C HIS A 75 11.46 1.00 -6.98
N GLU A 76 10.62 0.22 -6.31
CA GLU A 76 9.77 -0.78 -6.96
C GLU A 76 8.48 -0.11 -7.43
N GLY A 77 8.02 -0.49 -8.62
CA GLY A 77 6.76 0.01 -9.17
C GLY A 77 5.57 -0.62 -8.45
N ASN A 78 4.54 0.18 -8.20
CA ASN A 78 3.26 -0.29 -7.65
C ASN A 78 2.18 -0.30 -8.72
N TRP A 79 1.25 -1.25 -8.60
CA TRP A 79 0.08 -1.31 -9.47
C TRP A 79 -0.85 -0.12 -9.22
N SER A 80 -1.37 0.45 -10.31
CA SER A 80 -2.44 1.43 -10.26
C SER A 80 -3.76 0.80 -9.83
N CYS A 81 -4.75 1.63 -9.50
CA CYS A 81 -6.09 1.11 -9.24
C CYS A 81 -6.68 0.45 -10.48
N TRP A 82 -7.50 -0.57 -10.23
CA TRP A 82 -8.31 -1.19 -11.25
C TRP A 82 -9.25 -0.15 -11.87
N SER A 83 -9.46 -0.25 -13.18
CA SER A 83 -10.52 0.49 -13.86
C SER A 83 -11.89 -0.08 -13.50
N TYR A 84 -12.94 0.60 -13.96
CA TYR A 84 -14.28 0.01 -13.94
C TYR A 84 -14.32 -1.31 -14.71
N TRP A 85 -15.20 -2.21 -14.26
CA TRP A 85 -15.53 -3.43 -14.97
C TRP A 85 -16.11 -3.11 -16.35
N SER A 86 -15.77 -3.92 -17.34
CA SER A 86 -16.41 -3.87 -18.65
C SER A 86 -17.89 -4.23 -18.54
N SER A 87 -18.69 -3.75 -19.50
CA SER A 87 -20.07 -4.23 -19.66
C SER A 87 -20.07 -5.75 -19.92
N CYS A 88 -21.10 -6.42 -19.39
CA CYS A 88 -21.35 -7.83 -19.64
C CYS A 88 -21.90 -8.09 -21.04
#